data_AF-A0ABD1KTK1-F1
#
_entry.id   AF-A0ABD1KTK1-F1
#
_cell.length_a   1.000
_cell.length_b   1.000
_cell.length_c   1.000
_cell.angle_alpha   90.00
_cell.angle_beta   90.00
_cell.angle_gamma   90.00
#
_symmetry.space_group_name_H-M   'P 1'
#
loop_
_entity.id
_entity.type
_entity.pdbx_description
1 polymer ?
#
loop_
_entity_poly.entity_id
_entity_poly.type
_entity_poly.pdbx_seq_one_letter_code
_entity_poly.pdbx_strand_id
1 'polypeptide(L)'
;MDRISSYHSNYYEDRLFSIDCKSTFSSSSTCTGSGWVNNFDGPLYYVCPSNYVVSGIASYHLNYYQDRRFYIRCCRAPGYYHHSCRWTPWVNYYDEYFNWYVPNYNYLAGIYSVHSNSHE
;
A
#
# COMPACT_ATOMS: atom_id res chain seq x y z
N MET A 1 3.83 5.79 -7.95
CA MET A 1 4.61 4.73 -7.28
C MET A 1 5.19 3.78 -8.31
N ASP A 2 6.40 3.30 -8.07
CA ASP A 2 7.19 2.47 -9.00
C ASP A 2 7.50 1.08 -8.44
N ARG A 3 7.85 1.02 -7.16
CA ARG A 3 8.27 -0.20 -6.47
C ARG A 3 7.72 -0.21 -5.05
N ILE A 4 7.34 -1.38 -4.57
CA ILE A 4 7.08 -1.62 -3.14
C ILE A 4 7.98 -2.77 -2.73
N SER A 5 8.71 -2.58 -1.65
CA SER A 5 9.46 -3.65 -0.99
C SER A 5 9.09 -3.72 0.48
N SER A 6 9.21 -4.89 1.07
CA SER A 6 9.00 -5.07 2.50
C SER A 6 10.03 -6.00 3.10
N TYR A 7 10.39 -5.71 4.34
CA TYR A 7 11.29 -6.53 5.16
C TYR A 7 10.62 -6.82 6.50
N HIS A 8 10.63 -8.08 6.91
CA HIS A 8 10.20 -8.52 8.23
C HIS A 8 11.41 -8.76 9.14
N SER A 9 11.31 -8.37 10.41
CA SER A 9 12.34 -8.63 11.39
C SER A 9 11.85 -9.56 12.49
N ASN A 10 12.27 -10.83 12.45
CA ASN A 10 11.89 -11.82 13.46
C ASN A 10 12.37 -11.51 14.89
N TYR A 11 13.29 -10.55 15.05
CA TYR A 11 13.69 -10.09 16.39
C TYR A 11 12.71 -9.05 16.97
N TYR A 12 12.07 -8.28 16.10
CA TYR A 12 11.14 -7.21 16.50
C TYR A 12 9.68 -7.61 16.24
N GLU A 13 9.44 -8.73 15.54
CA GLU A 13 8.15 -9.16 14.99
C GLU A 13 7.41 -8.00 14.31
N ASP A 14 8.17 -7.28 13.48
CA ASP A 14 7.69 -6.07 12.82
C ASP A 14 8.12 -6.00 11.36
N ARG A 15 7.18 -5.57 10.52
CA ARG A 15 7.33 -5.46 9.07
C ARG A 15 7.46 -4.02 8.61
N LEU A 16 8.60 -3.68 8.02
CA LEU A 16 8.84 -2.40 7.39
C LEU A 16 8.47 -2.44 5.90
N PHE A 17 7.88 -1.36 5.40
CA PHE A 17 7.57 -1.17 3.99
C PHE A 17 8.35 0.02 3.43
N SER A 18 8.95 -0.16 2.27
CA SER A 18 9.60 0.90 1.49
C SER A 18 8.88 1.03 0.15
N ILE A 19 8.64 2.28 -0.26
CA ILE A 19 7.83 2.60 -1.42
C ILE A 19 8.57 3.63 -2.25
N ASP A 20 8.87 3.26 -3.48
CA ASP A 20 9.53 4.15 -4.42
C ASP A 20 8.49 4.92 -5.25
N CYS A 21 8.80 6.18 -5.49
CA CYS A 21 7.99 7.07 -6.30
C CYS A 21 8.53 7.14 -7.73
N LYS A 22 7.65 7.00 -8.73
CA LYS A 22 7.90 7.46 -10.10
C LYS A 22 7.14 8.76 -10.34
N SER A 23 7.72 9.63 -11.17
CA SER A 23 7.01 10.81 -11.67
C SER A 23 5.81 10.36 -12.49
N THR A 24 4.62 10.81 -12.10
CA THR A 24 3.36 10.30 -12.66
C THR A 24 2.61 11.36 -13.45
N PHE A 25 2.54 12.61 -12.95
CA PHE A 25 1.77 13.68 -13.60
C PHE A 25 2.49 15.03 -13.41
N SER A 26 2.58 15.84 -14.47
CA SER A 26 3.22 17.16 -14.51
C SER A 26 2.32 18.32 -14.07
N SER A 27 1.02 18.07 -13.88
CA SER A 27 0.01 19.06 -13.48
C SER A 27 -0.35 18.96 -12.00
N SER A 28 -0.77 20.08 -11.41
CA SER A 28 -1.37 20.13 -10.06
C SER A 28 -2.49 19.09 -9.91
N SER A 29 -2.20 17.99 -9.22
CA SER A 29 -3.15 16.90 -8.99
C SER A 29 -3.90 17.13 -7.67
N THR A 30 -5.22 17.13 -7.70
CA THR A 30 -6.03 17.06 -6.48
C THR A 30 -5.73 15.76 -5.74
N CYS A 31 -5.33 15.85 -4.47
CA CYS A 31 -5.02 14.68 -3.66
C CYS A 31 -5.87 14.65 -2.40
N THR A 32 -6.28 13.46 -2.00
CA THR A 32 -7.10 13.20 -0.82
C THR A 32 -6.47 12.11 0.03
N GLY A 33 -6.71 12.20 1.33
CA GLY A 33 -6.36 11.18 2.29
C GLY A 33 -7.50 10.22 2.53
N SER A 34 -7.19 8.94 2.74
CA SER A 34 -8.19 7.93 3.11
C SER A 34 -8.62 8.01 4.58
N GLY A 35 -7.82 8.63 5.44
CA GLY A 35 -7.85 8.35 6.88
C GLY A 35 -7.19 7.00 7.20
N TRP A 36 -7.27 6.55 8.45
CA TRP A 36 -6.77 5.22 8.83
C TRP A 36 -7.72 4.14 8.32
N VAL A 37 -7.24 3.27 7.45
CA VAL A 37 -8.10 2.36 6.65
C VAL A 37 -8.31 0.99 7.28
N ASN A 38 -7.52 0.64 8.28
CA ASN A 38 -7.68 -0.59 9.05
C ASN A 38 -7.64 -0.30 10.56
N ASN A 39 -8.12 -1.27 11.34
CA ASN A 39 -7.86 -1.37 12.77
C ASN A 39 -6.62 -2.26 12.97
N PHE A 40 -6.08 -2.27 14.20
CA PHE A 40 -5.12 -3.29 14.61
C PHE A 40 -5.75 -4.69 14.56
N ASP A 41 -4.93 -5.70 14.35
CA ASP A 41 -5.31 -7.10 14.11
C ASP A 41 -6.26 -7.26 12.92
N GLY A 42 -6.26 -6.28 12.02
CA GLY A 42 -7.25 -6.11 10.97
C GLY A 42 -6.60 -6.04 9.59
N PRO A 43 -7.24 -6.58 8.55
CA PRO A 43 -6.69 -6.52 7.21
C PRO A 43 -6.61 -5.08 6.73
N LEU A 44 -5.53 -4.77 6.03
CA LEU A 44 -5.44 -3.58 5.21
C LEU A 44 -6.19 -3.85 3.91
N TYR A 45 -7.27 -3.11 3.66
CA TYR A 45 -7.95 -3.10 2.35
C TYR A 45 -8.35 -1.68 2.00
N TYR A 46 -7.81 -1.15 0.90
CA TYR A 46 -8.23 0.16 0.41
C TYR A 46 -8.06 0.29 -1.09
N VAL A 47 -9.02 0.94 -1.74
CA VAL A 47 -9.00 1.27 -3.17
C VAL A 47 -9.28 2.76 -3.31
N CYS A 48 -8.40 3.46 -4.03
CA CYS A 48 -8.58 4.87 -4.35
C CYS A 48 -9.86 5.10 -5.16
N PRO A 49 -10.50 6.27 -5.04
CA PRO A 49 -11.64 6.63 -5.88
C PRO A 49 -11.32 6.57 -7.38
N SER A 50 -12.35 6.47 -8.21
CA SER A 50 -12.20 6.48 -9.67
C SER A 50 -11.37 7.66 -10.16
N ASN A 51 -10.40 7.37 -11.05
CA ASN A 51 -9.42 8.32 -11.59
C ASN A 51 -8.39 8.84 -10.57
N TYR A 52 -8.25 8.18 -9.42
CA TYR A 52 -7.17 8.43 -8.47
C TYR A 52 -6.25 7.22 -8.39
N VAL A 53 -4.97 7.49 -8.18
CA VAL A 53 -3.94 6.48 -7.97
C VAL A 53 -3.31 6.65 -6.59
N VAL A 54 -2.78 5.57 -6.05
CA VAL A 54 -2.03 5.59 -4.79
C VAL A 54 -0.75 6.39 -5.01
N SER A 55 -0.59 7.45 -4.23
CA SER A 55 0.52 8.41 -4.31
C SER A 55 1.34 8.50 -3.02
N GLY A 56 0.81 7.98 -1.91
CA GLY A 56 1.56 7.79 -0.67
C GLY A 56 0.90 6.75 0.22
N ILE A 57 1.70 6.11 1.07
CA ILE A 57 1.24 5.23 2.15
C ILE A 57 2.01 5.65 3.39
N ALA A 58 1.30 5.75 4.50
CA ALA A 58 1.88 5.96 5.82
C ALA A 58 1.36 4.89 6.77
N SER A 59 2.17 4.52 7.76
CA SER A 59 1.76 3.56 8.79
C SER A 59 2.36 3.94 10.13
N TYR A 60 1.69 3.56 11.21
CA TYR A 60 2.29 3.56 12.55
C TYR A 60 2.01 2.23 13.24
N HIS A 61 2.97 1.81 14.06
CA HIS A 61 2.94 0.59 14.84
C HIS A 61 2.54 0.89 16.29
N LEU A 62 1.81 0.00 16.94
CA LEU A 62 1.59 0.05 18.39
C LEU A 62 1.96 -1.28 19.04
N ASN A 63 2.97 -1.25 19.91
CA ASN A 63 3.49 -2.42 20.64
C ASN A 63 2.44 -3.16 21.47
N TYR A 64 1.35 -2.50 21.89
CA TYR A 64 0.28 -3.20 22.62
C TYR A 64 -0.44 -4.24 21.73
N TYR A 65 -0.57 -3.93 20.45
CA TYR A 65 -1.21 -4.81 19.46
C TYR A 65 -0.21 -5.57 18.60
N GLN A 66 1.07 -5.16 18.59
CA GLN A 66 2.11 -5.67 17.67
C GLN A 66 1.75 -5.55 16.18
N ASP A 67 0.84 -4.61 15.86
CA ASP A 67 0.33 -4.43 14.52
C ASP A 67 0.36 -2.96 14.08
N ARG A 68 0.10 -2.73 12.80
CA ARG A 68 0.19 -1.44 12.12
C ARG A 68 -1.16 -0.98 11.58
N ARG A 69 -1.42 0.31 11.77
CA ARG A 69 -2.48 1.00 11.06
C ARG A 69 -1.93 1.76 9.88
N PHE A 70 -2.68 1.75 8.78
CA PHE A 70 -2.27 2.29 7.50
C PHE A 70 -3.16 3.47 7.08
N TYR A 71 -2.53 4.43 6.44
CA TYR A 71 -3.14 5.59 5.81
C TYR A 71 -2.69 5.63 4.36
N ILE A 72 -3.63 5.86 3.44
CA ILE A 72 -3.38 5.88 2.01
C ILE A 72 -3.67 7.28 1.48
N ARG A 73 -2.71 7.84 0.74
CA ARG A 73 -2.89 9.07 -0.02
C ARG A 73 -3.19 8.71 -1.47
N CYS A 74 -4.27 9.27 -1.98
CA CYS A 74 -4.69 9.14 -3.37
C CYS A 74 -4.54 10.48 -4.08
N CYS A 75 -4.00 10.50 -5.29
CA CYS A 75 -3.98 11.70 -6.13
C CYS A 75 -4.69 11.43 -7.45
N ARG A 76 -5.43 12.43 -7.92
CA ARG A 76 -6.11 12.38 -9.20
C ARG A 76 -5.10 12.23 -10.32
N ALA A 77 -5.38 11.33 -11.24
CA ALA A 77 -4.63 11.05 -12.44
C ALA A 77 -5.45 11.51 -13.66
N PRO A 78 -5.30 12.76 -14.13
CA PRO A 78 -6.05 13.26 -15.28
C PRO A 78 -5.78 12.41 -16.53
N GLY A 79 -6.83 12.03 -17.26
CA GLY A 79 -6.71 11.19 -18.45
C GLY A 79 -6.48 9.70 -18.17
N TYR A 80 -6.41 9.29 -16.90
CA TYR A 80 -6.40 7.89 -16.51
C TYR A 80 -7.82 7.45 -16.11
N TYR A 81 -8.38 6.51 -16.85
CA TYR A 81 -9.72 5.97 -16.61
C TYR A 81 -9.64 4.56 -16.03
N HIS A 82 -10.14 4.41 -14.80
CA HIS A 82 -9.94 3.25 -13.95
C HIS A 82 -10.80 2.02 -14.31
N HIS A 83 -10.99 1.69 -15.59
CA HIS A 83 -11.98 0.66 -15.97
C HIS A 83 -11.51 -0.79 -15.84
N SER A 84 -10.23 -1.06 -15.56
CA SER A 84 -9.69 -2.43 -15.55
C SER A 84 -8.60 -2.66 -14.50
N CYS A 85 -8.86 -2.24 -13.26
CA CYS A 85 -8.04 -2.66 -12.12
C CYS A 85 -8.05 -4.18 -11.95
N ARG A 86 -6.89 -4.75 -11.65
CA ARG A 86 -6.74 -6.15 -11.28
C ARG A 86 -5.83 -6.25 -10.07
N TRP A 87 -6.20 -7.10 -9.13
CA TRP A 87 -5.31 -7.51 -8.07
C TRP A 87 -4.18 -8.36 -8.66
N THR A 88 -2.97 -8.14 -8.16
CA THR A 88 -1.89 -9.10 -8.35
C THR A 88 -2.20 -10.36 -7.53
N PRO A 89 -1.55 -11.49 -7.83
CA PRO A 89 -1.38 -12.54 -6.83
C PRO A 89 -0.70 -11.99 -5.57
N TRP A 90 -0.73 -12.78 -4.50
CA TRP A 90 0.08 -12.50 -3.31
C TRP A 90 1.55 -12.32 -3.69
N VAL A 91 2.16 -11.24 -3.21
CA VAL A 91 3.56 -10.90 -3.54
C VAL A 91 4.56 -11.49 -2.56
N ASN A 92 4.10 -12.02 -1.43
CA ASN A 92 4.86 -12.73 -0.40
C ASN A 92 3.95 -13.50 0.58
N TYR A 93 4.56 -14.38 1.38
CA TYR A 93 3.99 -14.94 2.61
C TYR A 93 4.31 -14.08 3.87
N TYR A 94 3.88 -14.53 5.06
CA TYR A 94 3.86 -13.76 6.33
C TYR A 94 5.20 -13.20 6.82
N ASP A 95 6.32 -13.88 6.59
CA ASP A 95 7.65 -13.40 7.04
C ASP A 95 8.55 -13.05 5.85
N GLU A 96 8.07 -13.35 4.65
CA GLU A 96 8.91 -13.27 3.46
C GLU A 96 9.13 -11.83 3.03
N TYR A 97 10.40 -11.52 2.74
CA TYR A 97 10.79 -10.33 2.02
C TYR A 97 10.14 -10.31 0.64
N PHE A 98 9.73 -9.13 0.19
CA PHE A 98 9.45 -8.93 -1.24
C PHE A 98 10.03 -7.64 -1.76
N ASN A 99 10.23 -7.66 -3.08
CA ASN A 99 10.56 -6.51 -3.90
C ASN A 99 9.76 -6.57 -5.19
N TRP A 100 8.70 -5.78 -5.29
CA TRP A 100 7.75 -5.83 -6.38
C TRP A 100 7.71 -4.51 -7.13
N TYR A 101 7.78 -4.59 -8.47
CA TYR A 101 7.73 -3.45 -9.36
C TYR A 101 6.35 -3.34 -10.00
N VAL A 102 5.82 -2.12 -10.03
CA VAL A 102 4.59 -1.82 -10.74
C VAL A 102 4.85 -2.00 -12.24
N PRO A 103 4.08 -2.84 -12.96
CA PRO A 103 4.29 -3.05 -14.39
C PRO A 103 4.26 -1.73 -15.18
N ASN A 104 5.00 -1.71 -16.30
CA ASN A 104 5.02 -0.56 -17.19
C ASN A 104 3.59 -0.18 -17.61
N TYR A 105 3.34 1.13 -17.73
CA TYR A 105 2.02 1.71 -18.05
C TYR A 105 0.91 1.40 -17.04
N ASN A 106 1.24 0.84 -15.86
CA ASN A 106 0.30 0.62 -14.78
C ASN A 106 0.60 1.53 -13.58
N TYR A 107 -0.43 1.72 -12.76
CA TYR A 107 -0.39 2.49 -11.53
C TYR A 107 -1.06 1.69 -10.42
N LEU A 108 -0.57 1.87 -9.20
CA LEU A 108 -1.23 1.36 -8.02
C LEU A 108 -2.51 2.16 -7.76
N ALA A 109 -3.58 1.43 -7.50
CA ALA A 109 -4.91 1.96 -7.29
C ALA A 109 -5.53 1.49 -5.97
N GLY A 110 -5.06 0.37 -5.48
CA GLY A 110 -5.47 -0.18 -4.20
C GLY A 110 -4.37 -1.06 -3.63
N ILE A 111 -4.50 -1.35 -2.35
CA ILE A 111 -3.62 -2.24 -1.60
C ILE A 111 -4.48 -3.15 -0.74
N TYR A 112 -4.03 -4.40 -0.64
CA TYR A 112 -4.60 -5.41 0.23
C TYR A 112 -3.47 -6.15 0.96
N SER A 113 -3.57 -6.28 2.28
CA SER A 113 -2.67 -7.07 3.12
C SER A 113 -3.45 -7.68 4.27
N VAL A 114 -3.07 -8.90 4.65
CA VAL A 114 -3.62 -9.61 5.81
C VAL A 114 -2.62 -9.62 6.95
N HIS A 115 -3.15 -9.78 8.16
CA HIS A 115 -2.40 -9.92 9.41
C HIS A 115 -2.77 -11.25 10.08
N SER A 116 -1.84 -11.84 10.83
CA SER A 116 -2.05 -13.11 11.53
C SER A 116 -1.19 -13.17 12.79
N ASN A 117 -1.83 -13.16 13.96
CA ASN A 117 -1.14 -13.22 15.27
C ASN A 117 -0.38 -14.53 15.53
N SER A 118 -0.59 -15.58 14.73
CA SER A 118 0.18 -16.83 14.84
C SER A 118 1.47 -16.81 13.99
N HIS A 119 1.60 -15.82 13.12
CA HIS A 119 2.74 -15.55 12.27
C HIS A 119 3.21 -14.10 12.49
N GLU A 120 2.97 -13.60 13.70
CA GLU A 120 3.74 -12.49 14.26
C GLU A 120 5.04 -13.05 14.80
#